data_AF-A0A8W8MW66-F1
#
_entry.id   AF-A0A8W8MW66-F1
#
_cell.length_a   1.000
_cell.length_b   1.000
_cell.length_c   1.000
_cell.angle_alpha   90.00
_cell.angle_beta   90.00
_cell.angle_gamma   90.00
#
_symmetry.space_group_name_H-M   'P 1'
#
loop_
_entity.id
_entity.type
_entity.pdbx_description
1 polymer ?
#
loop_
_entity_poly.entity_id
_entity_poly.type
_entity_poly.pdbx_seq_one_letter_code
_entity_poly.pdbx_strand_id
1 'polypeptide(L)'
;CPDQKTSCPDKNTCCKNKEGKFGCCAYNNAVCCKSGTYCCPKGYICDTLPEICRMPEAKEAWKNTANRFIQNILRRKVQEQP
;
A
#
# COMPACT_ATOMS: atom_id res chain seq x y z
N CYS A 1 -1.62 -5.23 -23.12
CA CYS A 1 -0.56 -5.20 -22.10
C CYS A 1 0.81 -5.17 -22.77
N PRO A 2 1.91 -4.81 -22.08
CA PRO A 2 3.24 -4.65 -22.69
C PRO A 2 3.78 -5.89 -23.40
N ASP A 3 3.24 -7.06 -23.08
CA ASP A 3 3.54 -8.35 -23.70
C ASP A 3 2.85 -8.59 -25.05
N GLN A 4 1.94 -7.70 -25.48
CA GLN A 4 1.14 -7.82 -26.71
C GLN A 4 0.25 -9.08 -26.81
N LYS A 5 0.20 -9.92 -25.78
CA LYS A 5 -0.61 -11.14 -25.73
C LYS A 5 -1.83 -10.99 -24.83
N THR A 6 -1.68 -10.32 -23.68
CA THR A 6 -2.80 -10.03 -22.80
C THR A 6 -3.40 -8.67 -23.16
N SER A 7 -4.73 -8.61 -23.28
CA SER A 7 -5.48 -7.36 -23.43
C SER A 7 -6.37 -7.15 -22.21
N CYS A 8 -6.50 -5.88 -21.79
CA CYS A 8 -7.39 -5.50 -20.70
C CYS A 8 -8.43 -4.51 -21.23
N PRO A 9 -9.65 -4.49 -20.65
CA PRO A 9 -10.64 -3.47 -20.94
C PRO A 9 -10.11 -2.05 -20.75
N ASP A 10 -10.81 -1.09 -21.35
CA ASP A 10 -10.53 0.32 -21.10
C ASP A 10 -10.59 0.64 -19.61
N LYS A 11 -9.70 1.53 -19.16
CA LYS A 11 -9.54 1.93 -17.76
C LYS A 11 -9.07 0.83 -16.82
N ASN A 12 -8.64 -0.34 -17.33
CA ASN A 12 -7.96 -1.34 -16.52
C ASN A 12 -6.44 -1.22 -16.64
N THR A 13 -5.74 -1.71 -15.63
CA THR A 13 -4.26 -1.72 -15.60
C THR A 13 -3.72 -3.11 -15.79
N CYS A 14 -2.76 -3.26 -16.69
CA CYS A 14 -2.02 -4.49 -16.88
C CYS A 14 -1.00 -4.70 -15.76
N CYS A 15 -1.12 -5.78 -14.99
CA CYS A 15 -0.17 -6.14 -13.95
C CYS A 15 0.50 -7.48 -14.24
N LYS A 16 1.82 -7.51 -14.12
CA LYS A 16 2.63 -8.71 -14.27
C LYS A 16 2.69 -9.48 -12.95
N ASN A 17 2.42 -10.78 -13.01
CA ASN A 17 2.47 -11.66 -11.86
C ASN A 17 3.90 -12.19 -11.60
N LYS A 18 4.12 -12.92 -10.49
CA LYS A 18 5.44 -13.52 -10.17
C LYS A 18 5.96 -14.51 -11.22
N GLU A 19 5.06 -15.20 -11.91
CA GLU A 19 5.40 -16.12 -13.01
C GLU A 19 5.66 -15.38 -14.33
N GLY A 20 5.50 -14.06 -14.34
CA GLY A 20 5.69 -13.21 -15.50
C GLY A 20 4.50 -13.14 -16.46
N LYS A 21 3.35 -13.73 -16.11
CA LYS A 21 2.09 -13.63 -16.84
C LYS A 21 1.40 -12.31 -16.53
N PHE A 22 0.63 -11.76 -17.46
CA PHE A 22 -0.12 -10.53 -17.25
C PHE A 22 -1.58 -10.81 -16.90
N GLY A 23 -2.13 -9.98 -16.03
CA GLY A 23 -3.56 -9.93 -15.68
C GLY A 23 -4.06 -8.49 -15.60
N CYS A 24 -5.37 -8.33 -15.45
CA CYS A 24 -6.04 -7.03 -15.48
C CYS A 24 -6.52 -6.62 -14.09
N CYS A 25 -6.13 -5.42 -13.66
CA CYS A 25 -6.72 -4.75 -12.51
C CYS A 25 -7.89 -3.89 -12.95
N ALA A 26 -8.98 -3.90 -12.18
CA ALA A 26 -10.19 -3.12 -12.45
C ALA A 26 -10.05 -1.59 -12.28
N TYR A 27 -8.87 -1.12 -11.83
CA TYR A 27 -8.59 0.30 -11.65
C TYR A 27 -7.70 0.83 -12.77
N ASN A 28 -7.94 2.09 -13.13
CA ASN A 28 -7.06 2.82 -14.04
C ASN A 28 -5.81 3.26 -13.29
N ASN A 29 -4.64 3.09 -13.89
CA ASN A 29 -3.33 3.38 -13.29
C ASN A 29 -3.17 2.75 -11.89
N ALA A 30 -3.61 1.50 -11.75
CA ALA A 30 -3.52 0.73 -10.52
C ALA A 30 -2.06 0.51 -10.10
N VAL A 31 -1.87 0.34 -8.81
CA VAL A 31 -0.61 -0.15 -8.25
C VAL A 31 -0.66 -1.67 -8.20
N CYS A 32 0.27 -2.35 -8.89
CA CYS A 32 0.39 -3.80 -8.88
C CYS A 32 1.06 -4.26 -7.58
N CYS A 33 0.32 -4.90 -6.68
CA CYS A 33 0.83 -5.32 -5.38
C CYS A 33 1.21 -6.81 -5.35
N LYS A 34 2.23 -7.15 -4.54
CA LYS A 34 2.77 -8.52 -4.38
C LYS A 34 3.09 -9.19 -5.72
N SER A 35 3.63 -8.40 -6.66
CA SER A 35 3.82 -8.82 -8.05
C SER A 35 2.49 -9.25 -8.67
N GLY A 36 1.52 -8.34 -8.75
CA GLY A 36 0.27 -8.53 -9.48
C GLY A 36 -0.73 -9.55 -8.91
N THR A 37 -0.55 -10.04 -7.67
CA THR A 37 -1.56 -10.91 -7.02
C THR A 37 -2.83 -10.15 -6.66
N TYR A 38 -2.67 -8.87 -6.28
CA TYR A 38 -3.79 -7.96 -6.05
C TYR A 38 -3.41 -6.56 -6.51
N CYS A 39 -4.41 -5.69 -6.60
CA CYS A 39 -4.26 -4.35 -7.15
C CYS A 39 -4.82 -3.31 -6.20
N CYS A 40 -4.10 -2.20 -6.06
CA CYS A 40 -4.60 -1.03 -5.35
C CYS A 40 -4.96 0.10 -6.32
N PRO A 41 -5.96 0.94 -5.99
CA PRO A 41 -6.25 2.13 -6.77
C PRO A 41 -5.04 3.07 -6.82
N LYS A 42 -5.02 3.96 -7.82
CA LYS A 42 -3.98 4.99 -7.95
C LYS A 42 -3.87 5.79 -6.64
N GLY A 43 -2.65 6.00 -6.19
CA GLY A 43 -2.36 6.78 -4.97
C GLY A 43 -2.34 5.96 -3.68
N TYR A 44 -2.79 4.70 -3.69
CA TYR A 44 -2.70 3.84 -2.51
C TYR A 44 -1.35 3.12 -2.44
N ILE A 45 -0.94 2.80 -1.22
CA ILE A 45 0.25 2.00 -0.91
C ILE A 45 -0.18 0.57 -0.61
N CYS A 46 0.50 -0.39 -1.23
CA CYS A 46 0.36 -1.81 -0.90
C CYS A 46 0.88 -2.05 0.52
N ASP A 47 0.00 -2.45 1.43
CA ASP A 47 0.42 -3.01 2.71
C ASP A 47 0.40 -4.54 2.62
N THR A 48 1.47 -5.16 3.09
CA THR A 48 1.62 -6.62 3.03
C THR A 48 1.08 -7.31 4.28
N LEU A 49 0.86 -6.58 5.38
CA LEU A 49 0.32 -7.11 6.63
C LEU A 49 -0.64 -6.08 7.27
N PRO A 50 -1.97 -6.25 7.12
CA PRO A 50 -2.70 -7.19 6.25
C PRO A 50 -2.59 -6.82 4.74
N GLU A 51 -3.02 -7.71 3.82
CA GLU A 51 -3.09 -7.44 2.37
C GLU A 51 -4.18 -6.39 2.05
N ILE A 52 -3.86 -5.13 2.32
CA ILE A 52 -4.80 -4.00 2.15
C ILE A 52 -4.15 -2.84 1.41
N CYS A 53 -5.00 -2.03 0.78
CA CYS A 53 -4.60 -0.77 0.19
C CYS A 53 -4.73 0.34 1.23
N ARG A 54 -3.63 0.97 1.62
CA ARG A 54 -3.66 2.12 2.54
C ARG A 54 -3.48 3.43 1.79
N MET A 55 -4.24 4.44 2.17
CA MET A 55 -3.97 5.81 1.71
C MET A 55 -2.66 6.32 2.35
N PRO A 56 -1.78 6.99 1.61
CA PRO A 56 -0.54 7.57 2.13
C PRO A 56 -0.78 8.48 3.34
N GLU A 57 -1.84 9.29 3.32
CA GLU A 57 -2.23 10.21 4.38
C GLU A 57 -2.57 9.46 5.68
N ALA A 58 -3.21 8.30 5.56
CA ALA A 58 -3.51 7.44 6.71
C ALA A 58 -2.24 6.84 7.33
N LYS A 59 -1.20 6.58 6.51
CA LYS A 59 0.10 6.08 7.01
C LYS A 59 0.82 7.14 7.84
N GLU A 60 0.77 8.40 7.42
CA GLU A 60 1.38 9.51 8.17
C GLU A 60 0.62 9.81 9.46
N ALA A 61 -0.71 9.75 9.43
CA ALA A 61 -1.56 9.88 10.61
C ALA A 61 -1.24 8.82 11.68
N TRP A 62 -0.98 7.57 11.30
CA TRP A 62 -0.59 6.50 12.22
C TRP A 62 0.76 6.77 12.90
N LYS A 63 1.78 7.18 12.13
CA LYS A 63 3.11 7.52 12.68
C LYS A 63 2.99 8.61 13.74
N ASN A 64 2.20 9.65 13.46
CA ASN A 64 2.01 10.76 14.40
C ASN A 64 1.32 10.31 15.70
N THR A 65 0.36 9.39 15.61
CA THR A 65 -0.32 8.83 16.78
C THR A 65 0.61 7.95 17.62
N ALA A 66 1.37 7.06 16.97
CA ALA A 66 2.35 6.20 17.65
C ALA A 66 3.47 7.03 18.30
N ASN A 67 3.98 8.04 17.60
CA ASN A 67 4.96 8.99 18.15
C ASN A 67 4.41 9.72 19.36
N ARG A 68 3.15 10.20 19.32
CA ARG A 68 2.51 10.85 20.47
C ARG A 68 2.43 9.92 21.69
N PHE A 69 2.14 8.64 21.49
CA PHE A 69 2.12 7.66 22.57
C PHE A 69 3.51 7.43 23.17
N ILE A 70 4.53 7.22 22.33
CA ILE A 70 5.93 7.07 22.79
C ILE A 70 6.39 8.32 23.54
N GLN A 71 6.09 9.52 23.02
CA GLN A 71 6.41 10.78 23.68
C GLN A 71 5.72 10.92 25.05
N ASN A 72 4.48 10.44 25.19
CA ASN A 72 3.78 10.42 26.48
C ASN A 72 4.44 9.45 27.47
N ILE A 73 4.92 8.29 27.01
CA ILE A 73 5.67 7.34 27.86
C ILE A 73 7.01 7.95 28.29
N LEU A 74 7.74 8.55 27.35
CA LEU A 74 9.02 9.21 27.63
C LEU A 74 8.85 10.36 28.63
N ARG A 75 7.80 11.17 28.49
CA ARG A 75 7.45 12.21 29.47
C ARG A 75 7.18 11.65 30.87
N ARG A 76 6.43 10.55 30.99
CA ARG A 76 6.21 9.92 32.31
C ARG A 76 7.52 9.44 32.92
N LYS A 77 8.40 8.83 32.12
CA LYS A 77 9.72 8.39 32.60
C LYS A 77 10.60 9.55 33.07
N VAL A 78 10.50 10.73 32.45
CA VAL A 78 11.20 11.95 32.92
C VAL A 78 10.62 12.47 34.24
N GLN A 79 9.31 12.35 34.45
CA GLN A 79 8.65 12.78 35.68
C GLN A 79 8.87 11.81 36.86
N GLU A 80 9.25 10.57 36.60
CA GLU A 80 9.53 9.54 37.62
C GLU A 80 11.03 9.38 37.93
N GLN A 81 11.92 10.16 37.32
CA GLN A 81 13.34 10.18 37.67
C GLN A 81 13.61 11.24 38.76
N PRO A 82 14.32 10.89 39.84
CA PRO A 82 14.66 11.82 40.91
C PRO A 82 15.67 12.89 40.48
#